data_AF-A0A5C5EKK9-F1
#
_entry.id   AF-A0A5C5EKK9-F1
#
_cell.length_a   1.000
_cell.length_b   1.000
_cell.length_c   1.000
_cell.angle_alpha   90.00
_cell.angle_beta   90.00
_cell.angle_gamma   90.00
#
_symmetry.space_group_name_H-M   'P 1'
#
loop_
_entity.id
_entity.type
_entity.pdbx_description
1 polymer ?
#
loop_
_entity_poly.entity_id
_entity_poly.type
_entity_poly.pdbx_seq_one_letter_code
_entity_poly.pdbx_strand_id
1 'polypeptide(L)'
;MKKKSLIILSLSVVLISVLIIAFSLFRKTETSSSTTTTTSSSVISDSNYPSLSEVKALQGADIQVLGKTQITTVLFQDKNLAVLSPESGEEIQLPIKVTDKEKNLFEIPKLKYAPKSLKIGDTFGLAKKENTYFAYKEK
;
A
#
# COMPACT_ATOMS: atom_id res chain seq x y z
N MET A 1 -25.43 25.16 50.81
CA MET A 1 -25.16 25.24 49.35
C MET A 1 -24.92 23.87 48.67
N LYS A 2 -25.35 22.72 49.22
CA LYS A 2 -24.98 21.37 48.70
C LYS A 2 -26.01 20.70 47.77
N LYS A 3 -27.21 21.28 47.62
CA LYS A 3 -28.32 20.64 46.86
C LYS A 3 -28.27 20.92 45.35
N LYS A 4 -27.71 22.06 44.92
CA LYS A 4 -27.62 22.45 43.50
C LYS A 4 -26.50 21.72 42.74
N SER A 5 -25.43 21.32 43.44
CA SER A 5 -24.27 20.63 42.85
C SER A 5 -24.58 19.18 42.45
N LEU A 6 -25.44 18.48 43.21
CA LEU A 6 -25.88 17.12 42.89
C LEU A 6 -26.72 17.05 41.62
N ILE A 7 -27.58 18.05 41.38
CA ILE A 7 -28.46 18.12 40.19
C ILE A 7 -27.63 18.37 38.92
N ILE A 8 -26.60 19.21 39.01
CA ILE A 8 -25.73 19.54 37.87
C ILE A 8 -24.83 18.33 37.51
N LEU A 9 -24.37 17.57 38.52
CA LEU A 9 -23.56 16.38 38.28
C LEU A 9 -24.38 15.25 37.63
N SER A 10 -25.64 15.04 38.07
CA SER A 10 -26.52 14.04 37.46
C SER A 10 -26.90 14.39 36.02
N LEU A 11 -27.06 15.68 35.71
CA LEU A 11 -27.44 16.12 34.37
C LEU A 11 -26.28 15.95 33.35
N SER A 12 -25.04 16.12 33.80
CA SER A 12 -23.84 15.90 32.99
C SER A 12 -23.65 14.42 32.63
N VAL A 13 -23.81 13.49 33.57
CA VAL A 13 -23.60 12.05 33.34
C VAL A 13 -24.63 11.47 32.36
N VAL A 14 -25.88 11.94 32.41
CA VAL A 14 -26.93 11.54 31.48
C VAL A 14 -26.64 12.03 30.06
N LEU A 15 -26.10 13.25 29.89
CA LEU A 15 -25.77 13.77 28.56
C LEU A 15 -24.63 13.00 27.87
N ILE A 16 -23.60 12.61 28.63
CA ILE A 16 -22.47 11.82 28.10
C ILE A 16 -22.93 10.42 27.65
N SER A 17 -23.85 9.78 28.38
CA SER A 17 -24.30 8.43 28.05
C SER A 17 -25.16 8.36 26.76
N VAL A 18 -25.92 9.41 26.46
CA VAL A 18 -26.67 9.53 25.18
C VAL A 18 -25.72 9.69 23.99
N LEU A 19 -24.62 10.42 24.14
CA LEU A 19 -23.62 10.62 23.07
C LEU A 19 -22.88 9.32 22.71
N ILE A 20 -22.58 8.46 23.69
CA ILE A 20 -21.89 7.18 23.45
C ILE A 20 -22.79 6.22 22.66
N ILE A 21 -24.09 6.17 22.95
CA ILE A 21 -25.06 5.31 22.25
C ILE A 21 -25.20 5.77 20.78
N ALA A 22 -25.30 7.07 20.52
CA ALA A 22 -25.36 7.62 19.16
C ALA A 22 -24.08 7.31 18.34
N PHE A 23 -22.90 7.38 18.98
CA PHE A 23 -21.63 7.05 18.31
C PHE A 23 -21.48 5.54 18.00
N SER A 24 -22.07 4.67 18.83
CA SER A 24 -22.10 3.22 18.59
C SER A 24 -23.08 2.79 17.50
N LEU A 25 -24.20 3.52 17.33
CA LEU A 25 -25.15 3.30 16.24
C LEU A 25 -24.63 3.81 14.89
N PHE A 26 -23.80 4.87 14.87
CA PHE A 26 -23.17 5.35 13.62
C PHE A 26 -22.18 4.35 13.00
N ARG A 27 -21.69 3.36 13.77
CA ARG A 27 -20.81 2.30 13.25
C ARG A 27 -21.56 1.04 12.80
N LYS A 28 -22.90 1.02 12.82
CA LYS A 28 -23.66 -0.21 12.59
C LYS A 28 -24.91 -0.04 11.74
N THR A 29 -24.72 0.43 10.52
CA THR A 29 -25.55 0.20 9.31
C THR A 29 -24.68 0.66 8.15
N GLU A 30 -24.41 -0.09 7.08
CA GLU A 30 -25.37 -0.82 6.26
C GLU A 30 -24.76 -2.11 5.68
N THR A 31 -25.39 -3.24 5.96
CA THR A 31 -25.51 -4.30 4.95
C THR A 31 -26.75 -3.92 4.14
N SER A 32 -26.54 -3.30 2.98
CA SER A 32 -27.56 -3.17 1.96
C SER A 32 -27.02 -3.81 0.70
N SER A 33 -27.58 -4.96 0.36
CA SER A 33 -27.42 -5.57 -0.95
C SER A 33 -28.08 -4.63 -1.96
N SER A 34 -27.27 -3.93 -2.75
CA SER A 34 -27.75 -3.22 -3.94
C SER A 34 -26.92 -3.67 -5.13
N THR A 35 -27.50 -4.54 -5.94
CA THR A 35 -27.11 -4.71 -7.33
C THR A 35 -27.30 -3.37 -8.02
N THR A 36 -26.21 -2.64 -8.26
CA THR A 36 -26.24 -1.48 -9.14
C THR A 36 -24.92 -1.40 -9.88
N THR A 37 -24.97 -1.81 -11.14
CA THR A 37 -24.02 -1.53 -12.20
C THR A 37 -23.54 -0.09 -12.10
N THR A 38 -22.32 0.10 -11.60
CA THR A 38 -21.63 1.38 -11.63
C THR A 38 -20.27 1.13 -12.22
N THR A 39 -20.17 1.59 -13.46
CA THR A 39 -18.98 1.95 -14.22
C THR A 39 -17.70 1.67 -13.45
N SER A 40 -17.05 0.55 -13.77
CA SER A 40 -15.61 0.43 -13.60
C SER A 40 -15.00 1.64 -14.29
N SER A 41 -14.75 2.72 -13.54
CA SER A 41 -13.71 3.66 -13.90
C SER A 41 -12.46 2.81 -13.92
N SER A 42 -12.10 2.38 -15.13
CA SER A 42 -10.84 1.75 -15.44
C SER A 42 -9.75 2.74 -15.05
N VAL A 43 -9.37 2.75 -13.78
CA VAL A 43 -8.04 3.19 -13.40
C VAL A 43 -7.14 2.09 -13.92
N ILE A 44 -6.65 2.34 -15.13
CA ILE A 44 -5.71 1.54 -15.91
C ILE A 44 -4.71 0.89 -14.94
N SER A 45 -4.92 -0.39 -14.66
CA SER A 45 -4.00 -1.19 -13.86
C SER A 45 -2.99 -1.81 -14.82
N ASP A 46 -2.12 -1.00 -15.41
CA ASP A 46 -1.01 -1.46 -16.25
C ASP A 46 0.14 -2.02 -15.40
N SER A 47 -0.17 -2.76 -14.33
CA SER A 47 0.80 -3.56 -13.59
C SER A 47 0.90 -4.94 -14.23
N ASN A 48 1.16 -4.99 -15.54
CA ASN A 48 1.37 -6.26 -16.22
C ASN A 48 2.80 -6.73 -15.98
N TYR A 49 3.10 -7.06 -14.72
CA TYR A 49 4.36 -7.71 -14.39
C TYR A 49 4.44 -9.03 -15.18
N PRO A 50 5.56 -9.32 -15.85
CA PRO A 50 5.76 -10.62 -16.49
C PRO A 50 5.76 -11.71 -15.42
N SER A 51 5.39 -12.92 -15.78
CA SER A 51 5.59 -14.09 -14.94
C SER A 51 7.09 -14.37 -14.75
N LEU A 52 7.44 -15.09 -13.68
CA LEU A 52 8.83 -15.53 -13.46
C LEU A 52 9.38 -16.35 -14.64
N SER A 53 8.54 -17.16 -15.27
CA SER A 53 8.93 -17.95 -16.44
C SER A 53 9.28 -17.07 -17.65
N GLU A 54 8.53 -16.00 -17.89
CA GLU A 54 8.84 -15.03 -18.95
C GLU A 54 10.14 -14.27 -18.65
N VAL A 55 10.38 -13.87 -17.40
CA VAL A 55 11.64 -13.23 -17.01
C VAL A 55 12.82 -14.19 -17.24
N LYS A 56 12.71 -15.47 -16.86
CA LYS A 56 13.74 -16.48 -17.13
C LYS A 56 13.96 -16.73 -18.62
N ALA A 57 12.90 -16.73 -19.43
CA ALA A 57 13.01 -16.91 -20.88
C ALA A 57 13.75 -15.72 -21.55
N LEU A 58 13.52 -14.50 -21.06
CA LEU A 58 14.13 -13.28 -21.61
C LEU A 58 15.56 -13.03 -21.10
N GLN A 59 15.83 -13.35 -19.83
CA GLN A 59 17.10 -13.01 -19.17
C GLN A 59 18.06 -14.20 -19.05
N GLY A 60 17.59 -15.43 -19.29
CA GLY A 60 18.34 -16.66 -19.05
C GLY A 60 17.93 -17.36 -17.74
N ALA A 61 18.19 -18.67 -17.67
CA ALA A 61 17.82 -19.51 -16.54
C ALA A 61 18.67 -19.24 -15.27
N ASP A 62 19.79 -18.54 -15.42
CA ASP A 62 20.79 -18.21 -14.39
C ASP A 62 20.41 -17.01 -13.52
N ILE A 63 19.20 -16.45 -13.65
CA ILE A 63 18.73 -15.36 -12.82
C ILE A 63 18.57 -15.78 -11.35
N GLN A 64 19.08 -14.96 -10.43
CA GLN A 64 18.90 -15.16 -8.99
C GLN A 64 17.48 -14.72 -8.59
N VAL A 65 16.69 -15.63 -8.04
CA VAL A 65 15.35 -15.31 -7.53
C VAL A 65 15.47 -14.86 -6.07
N LEU A 66 15.01 -13.65 -5.77
CA LEU A 66 15.06 -13.05 -4.43
C LEU A 66 13.73 -13.19 -3.66
N GLY A 67 12.69 -13.68 -4.33
CA GLY A 67 11.40 -14.04 -3.75
C GLY A 67 10.39 -12.90 -3.69
N LYS A 68 9.35 -13.07 -2.88
CA LYS A 68 8.36 -12.02 -2.59
C LYS A 68 9.08 -10.80 -2.04
N THR A 69 8.74 -9.61 -2.52
CA THR A 69 9.36 -8.36 -2.08
C THR A 69 8.28 -7.32 -1.82
N GLN A 70 8.45 -6.56 -0.74
CA GLN A 70 7.61 -5.41 -0.42
C GLN A 70 8.44 -4.11 -0.45
N ILE A 71 7.84 -3.02 -0.93
CA ILE A 71 8.38 -1.68 -0.72
C ILE A 71 8.04 -1.23 0.71
N THR A 72 9.00 -1.28 1.62
CA THR A 72 8.76 -1.01 3.05
C THR A 72 8.94 0.46 3.41
N THR A 73 9.84 1.17 2.74
CA THR A 73 10.12 2.59 3.00
C THR A 73 10.39 3.33 1.71
N VAL A 74 9.93 4.59 1.62
CA VAL A 74 10.27 5.50 0.52
C VAL A 74 10.66 6.86 1.09
N LEU A 75 11.82 7.35 0.68
CA LEU A 75 12.39 8.65 1.05
C LEU A 75 12.29 9.60 -0.15
N PHE A 76 11.19 10.37 -0.22
CA PHE A 76 10.94 11.33 -1.30
C PHE A 76 11.79 12.61 -1.22
N GLN A 77 12.26 12.97 -0.03
CA GLN A 77 13.05 14.18 0.19
C GLN A 77 14.52 13.81 0.40
N ASP A 78 15.42 14.64 -0.12
CA ASP A 78 16.89 14.51 -0.12
C ASP A 78 17.44 13.33 -0.93
N LYS A 79 17.08 12.10 -0.58
CA LYS A 79 17.73 10.90 -1.09
C LYS A 79 17.07 10.29 -2.32
N ASN A 80 15.76 10.47 -2.49
CA ASN A 80 14.98 9.82 -3.55
C ASN A 80 15.27 8.32 -3.63
N LEU A 81 15.02 7.58 -2.54
CA LEU A 81 15.28 6.14 -2.44
C LEU A 81 14.03 5.36 -2.01
N ALA A 82 13.90 4.13 -2.47
CA ALA A 82 13.00 3.12 -1.93
C ALA A 82 13.82 2.00 -1.28
N VAL A 83 13.33 1.50 -0.14
CA VAL A 83 13.81 0.29 0.52
C VAL A 83 12.88 -0.85 0.14
N LEU A 84 13.47 -1.92 -0.39
CA LEU A 84 12.83 -3.15 -0.80
C LEU A 84 13.24 -4.23 0.19
N SER A 85 12.27 -4.95 0.75
CA SER A 85 12.50 -6.05 1.67
C SER A 85 12.10 -7.37 0.99
N PRO A 86 13.04 -8.06 0.32
CA PRO A 86 12.80 -9.35 -0.30
C PRO A 86 12.80 -10.49 0.73
N GLU A 87 12.12 -11.59 0.41
CA GLU A 87 12.06 -12.82 1.20
C GLU A 87 13.44 -13.46 1.43
N SER A 88 14.37 -13.25 0.49
CA SER A 88 15.78 -13.66 0.64
C SER A 88 16.51 -12.98 1.82
N GLY A 89 15.94 -11.92 2.40
CA GLY A 89 16.34 -11.36 3.70
C GLY A 89 17.20 -10.09 3.65
N GLU A 90 17.97 -9.86 2.58
CA GLU A 90 18.80 -8.65 2.47
C GLU A 90 17.99 -7.47 1.90
N GLU A 91 17.91 -6.37 2.64
CA GLU A 91 17.25 -5.16 2.15
C GLU A 91 18.00 -4.52 0.98
N ILE A 92 17.25 -4.04 -0.01
CA ILE A 92 17.80 -3.45 -1.22
C ILE A 92 17.33 -2.00 -1.31
N GLN A 93 18.28 -1.08 -1.46
CA GLN A 93 17.99 0.34 -1.66
C GLN A 93 18.13 0.68 -3.14
N LEU A 94 17.04 1.17 -3.76
CA LEU A 94 17.05 1.61 -5.14
C LEU A 94 16.62 3.07 -5.26
N PRO A 95 17.24 3.86 -6.17
CA PRO A 95 16.80 5.21 -6.44
C PRO A 95 15.39 5.21 -7.02
N ILE A 96 14.61 6.21 -6.65
CA ILE A 96 13.29 6.48 -7.18
C ILE A 96 13.29 7.77 -8.00
N LYS A 97 12.27 7.89 -8.85
CA LYS A 97 11.87 9.15 -9.44
C LYS A 97 10.40 9.36 -9.13
N VAL A 98 10.09 10.49 -8.49
CA VAL A 98 8.72 10.86 -8.14
C VAL A 98 7.94 11.11 -9.42
N THR A 99 6.80 10.44 -9.57
CA THR A 99 5.93 10.57 -10.75
C THR A 99 4.66 11.36 -10.45
N ASP A 100 4.14 11.27 -9.22
CA ASP A 100 3.04 12.12 -8.73
C ASP A 100 3.26 12.41 -7.24
N LYS A 101 3.57 13.66 -6.91
CA LYS A 101 3.87 14.07 -5.53
C LYS A 101 2.62 14.11 -4.65
N GLU A 102 1.46 14.46 -5.20
CA GLU A 102 0.22 14.57 -4.42
C GLU A 102 -0.29 13.19 -4.02
N LYS A 103 -0.12 12.20 -4.90
CA LYS A 103 -0.54 10.81 -4.68
C LYS A 103 0.56 9.92 -4.11
N ASN A 104 1.74 10.47 -3.82
CA ASN A 104 2.94 9.74 -3.38
C ASN A 104 3.30 8.57 -4.33
N LEU A 105 3.18 8.78 -5.64
CA LEU A 105 3.57 7.81 -6.66
C LEU A 105 5.00 8.04 -7.12
N PHE A 106 5.68 6.95 -7.44
CA PHE A 106 7.04 6.98 -7.97
C PHE A 106 7.30 5.82 -8.93
N GLU A 107 8.39 5.92 -9.67
CA GLU A 107 8.99 4.82 -10.42
C GLU A 107 10.34 4.47 -9.79
N ILE A 108 10.78 3.21 -9.91
CA ILE A 108 12.14 2.78 -9.56
C ILE A 108 12.89 2.54 -10.89
N PRO A 109 13.69 3.50 -11.41
CA PRO A 109 14.24 3.40 -12.77
C PRO A 109 15.18 2.20 -12.99
N LYS A 110 15.81 1.71 -11.93
CA LYS A 110 16.71 0.55 -11.96
C LYS A 110 15.98 -0.80 -11.83
N LEU A 111 14.66 -0.79 -11.64
CA LEU A 111 13.83 -1.99 -11.54
C LEU A 111 13.07 -2.19 -12.85
N LYS A 112 13.50 -3.20 -13.63
CA LYS A 112 12.85 -3.53 -14.90
C LYS A 112 11.48 -4.15 -14.65
N TYR A 113 10.57 -3.91 -15.59
CA TYR A 113 9.19 -4.41 -15.61
C TYR A 113 8.27 -3.91 -14.49
N ALA A 114 8.76 -3.04 -13.60
CA ALA A 114 7.90 -2.37 -12.64
C ALA A 114 7.10 -1.22 -13.27
N PRO A 115 5.86 -0.96 -12.80
CA PRO A 115 5.08 0.17 -13.23
C PRO A 115 5.71 1.49 -12.79
N LYS A 116 5.30 2.59 -13.43
CA LYS A 116 5.78 3.94 -13.12
C LYS A 116 4.99 4.65 -12.01
N SER A 117 4.08 3.93 -11.38
CA SER A 117 3.12 4.45 -10.41
C SER A 117 3.09 3.56 -9.17
N LEU A 118 4.27 3.23 -8.65
CA LEU A 118 4.45 2.45 -7.42
C LEU A 118 4.07 3.24 -6.18
N LYS A 119 3.70 2.52 -5.12
CA LYS A 119 3.40 3.02 -3.79
C LYS A 119 4.15 2.24 -2.71
N ILE A 120 4.31 2.87 -1.55
CA ILE A 120 4.75 2.15 -0.34
C ILE A 120 3.74 1.03 -0.05
N GLY A 121 4.24 -0.14 0.31
CA GLY A 121 3.43 -1.33 0.58
C GLY A 121 3.18 -2.22 -0.63
N ASP A 122 3.45 -1.75 -1.86
CA ASP A 122 3.33 -2.59 -3.05
C ASP A 122 4.22 -3.84 -2.93
N THR A 123 3.68 -4.96 -3.40
CA THR A 123 4.34 -6.27 -3.38
C THR A 123 4.48 -6.84 -4.79
N PHE A 124 5.61 -7.50 -5.05
CA PHE A 124 5.90 -8.19 -6.31
C PHE A 124 7.01 -9.21 -6.10
N GLY A 125 7.21 -10.10 -7.06
CA GLY A 125 8.38 -10.96 -7.09
C GLY A 125 9.62 -10.20 -7.57
N LEU A 126 10.77 -10.43 -6.95
CA LEU A 126 12.03 -9.80 -7.33
C LEU A 126 13.06 -10.83 -7.76
N ALA A 127 13.75 -10.52 -8.86
CA ALA A 127 14.88 -11.30 -9.34
C ALA A 127 16.04 -10.39 -9.73
N LYS A 128 17.26 -10.93 -9.73
CA LYS A 128 18.50 -10.21 -10.01
C LYS A 128 19.36 -10.98 -10.99
N LYS A 129 19.92 -10.26 -11.96
CA LYS A 129 21.02 -10.75 -12.80
C LYS A 129 22.09 -9.66 -12.85
N GLU A 130 23.30 -10.03 -12.46
CA GLU A 130 24.41 -9.10 -12.31
C GLU A 130 24.01 -7.88 -11.44
N ASN A 131 23.99 -6.67 -12.02
CA ASN A 131 23.64 -5.44 -11.33
C ASN A 131 22.23 -4.91 -11.68
N THR A 132 21.39 -5.75 -12.31
CA THR A 132 20.04 -5.38 -12.76
C THR A 132 18.99 -6.16 -11.99
N TYR A 133 17.93 -5.45 -11.58
CA TYR A 133 16.77 -6.01 -10.89
C TYR A 133 15.56 -6.09 -11.82
N PHE A 134 14.77 -7.14 -11.67
CA PHE A 134 13.60 -7.44 -12.48
C PHE A 134 12.43 -7.75 -11.55
N ALA A 135 11.33 -7.00 -11.72
CA ALA A 135 10.07 -7.32 -11.06
C ALA A 135 9.30 -8.36 -11.89
N TYR A 136 8.61 -9.27 -11.20
CA TYR A 136 7.74 -10.26 -11.81
C TYR A 136 6.48 -10.48 -10.98
N LYS A 137 5.46 -11.08 -11.60
CA LYS A 137 4.19 -11.39 -10.96
C LYS A 137 4.40 -12.42 -9.86
N GLU A 138 4.16 -12.01 -8.63
CA GLU A 138 4.07 -12.92 -7.47
C GLU A 138 2.84 -13.83 -7.66
N LYS A 139 2.97 -15.13 -7.34
CA LYS A 139 1.88 -16.11 -7.45
C LYS A 139 1.03 -16.15 -6.19
#